data_AF-A0AAJ6CI93-F1
#
_entry.id   AF-A0AAJ6CI93-F1
#
_cell.length_a   1.000
_cell.length_b   1.000
_cell.length_c   1.000
_cell.angle_alpha   90.00
_cell.angle_beta   90.00
_cell.angle_gamma   90.00
#
_symmetry.space_group_name_H-M   'P 1'
#
loop_
_entity.id
_entity.type
_entity.pdbx_description
1 polymer ?
#
loop_
_entity_poly.entity_id
_entity_poly.type
_entity_poly.pdbx_seq_one_letter_code
_entity_poly.pdbx_strand_id
1 'polypeptide(L)'
;MTVRATVCATTRSVRWAQRSRQGYLLQSKVHTSCFLWQKDGQGNNSSGNGSQLKDPFPLPFSRELDPGKRSEHINLASESQRIDDFVVPVRVPNRMNEERPKKLARLQYQCRKRGTLETDLILSTFAVKELDSLSDAELDELDSLLDEPDWDIFYWCTDRKAVPAKWKESFANEGHLGYRLRVHTRNDERTLRRFPQLSSKIQSPT
;
A
#
# COMPACT_ATOMS: atom_id res chain seq x y z
N MET A 1 -0.48 -13.05 -64.88
CA MET A 1 -1.80 -13.11 -64.21
C MET A 1 -1.68 -12.34 -62.91
N THR A 2 -2.30 -11.17 -62.87
CA THR A 2 -2.12 -10.16 -61.82
C THR A 2 -3.41 -10.08 -61.03
N VAL A 3 -3.38 -10.40 -59.74
CA VAL A 3 -4.54 -10.27 -58.84
C VAL A 3 -4.16 -9.29 -57.73
N ARG A 4 -4.70 -8.07 -57.82
CA ARG A 4 -4.64 -7.05 -56.77
C ARG A 4 -5.89 -7.22 -55.90
N ALA A 5 -5.69 -7.54 -54.63
CA ALA A 5 -6.76 -7.52 -53.63
C ALA A 5 -6.81 -6.13 -52.97
N THR A 6 -7.93 -5.45 -53.14
CA THR A 6 -8.22 -4.15 -52.52
C THR A 6 -8.96 -4.42 -51.20
N VAL A 7 -8.36 -4.06 -50.07
CA VAL A 7 -9.01 -4.13 -48.76
C VAL A 7 -9.69 -2.79 -48.49
N CYS A 8 -11.02 -2.83 -48.32
CA CYS A 8 -11.87 -1.68 -48.03
C CYS A 8 -11.84 -1.40 -46.51
N ALA A 9 -11.33 -0.24 -46.10
CA ALA A 9 -11.32 0.19 -44.70
C ALA A 9 -12.62 0.94 -44.37
N THR A 10 -13.46 0.34 -43.53
CA THR A 10 -14.73 0.95 -43.07
C THR A 10 -14.48 1.74 -41.78
N THR A 11 -14.39 3.07 -41.90
CA THR A 11 -14.28 4.01 -40.77
C THR A 11 -15.64 4.18 -40.10
N ARG A 12 -15.79 3.74 -38.84
CA ARG A 12 -17.02 3.90 -38.05
C ARG A 12 -16.96 5.18 -37.23
N SER A 13 -17.45 6.28 -37.80
CA SER A 13 -17.61 7.58 -37.12
C SER A 13 -18.87 7.57 -36.23
N VAL A 14 -18.70 7.56 -34.91
CA VAL A 14 -19.81 7.71 -33.96
C VAL A 14 -20.11 9.20 -33.78
N ARG A 15 -21.28 9.61 -34.29
CA ARG A 15 -21.82 10.97 -34.25
C ARG A 15 -22.55 11.15 -32.91
N TRP A 16 -22.06 12.03 -32.05
CA TRP A 16 -22.75 12.38 -30.80
C TRP A 16 -23.91 13.33 -31.11
N ALA A 17 -25.12 12.92 -30.71
CA ALA A 17 -26.35 13.66 -30.90
C ALA A 17 -26.49 14.76 -29.84
N GLN A 18 -26.53 16.00 -30.31
CA GLN A 18 -26.86 17.19 -29.55
C GLN A 18 -28.33 17.15 -29.14
N ARG A 19 -28.61 16.89 -27.86
CA ARG A 19 -29.97 16.97 -27.30
C ARG A 19 -30.13 18.30 -26.59
N SER A 20 -30.71 19.27 -27.30
CA SER A 20 -31.40 20.38 -26.64
C SER A 20 -32.71 19.85 -26.06
N ARG A 21 -33.00 20.19 -24.80
CA ARG A 21 -34.37 20.23 -24.28
C ARG A 21 -34.47 21.39 -23.30
N GLN A 22 -35.26 22.36 -23.73
CA GLN A 22 -35.90 23.34 -22.86
C GLN A 22 -36.66 22.61 -21.75
N GLY A 23 -36.58 23.14 -20.54
CA GLY A 23 -37.32 22.69 -19.36
C GLY A 23 -37.82 23.92 -18.60
N TYR A 24 -39.10 23.92 -18.29
CA TYR A 24 -39.92 25.08 -17.95
C TYR A 24 -39.72 25.60 -16.52
N LEU A 25 -39.86 26.91 -16.37
CA LEU A 25 -40.10 27.61 -15.10
C LEU A 25 -41.40 27.09 -14.47
N LEU A 26 -41.33 26.57 -13.24
CA LEU A 26 -42.44 26.65 -12.30
C LEU A 26 -41.96 27.39 -11.06
N GLN A 27 -42.48 28.60 -10.89
CA GLN A 27 -42.45 29.32 -9.63
C GLN A 27 -43.41 28.65 -8.65
N SER A 28 -42.87 28.03 -7.60
CA SER A 28 -43.62 27.82 -6.36
C SER A 28 -43.00 28.72 -5.27
N LYS A 29 -43.75 29.77 -4.94
CA LYS A 29 -43.52 30.60 -3.77
C LYS A 29 -43.74 29.75 -2.52
N VAL A 30 -42.69 29.49 -1.77
CA VAL A 30 -42.79 29.17 -0.35
C VAL A 30 -41.94 30.18 0.40
N HIS A 31 -42.63 31.14 1.03
CA HIS A 31 -42.07 32.00 2.05
C HIS A 31 -41.59 31.11 3.20
N THR A 32 -40.29 30.92 3.30
CA THR A 32 -39.65 30.55 4.56
C THR A 32 -38.61 31.61 4.83
N SER A 33 -38.81 32.30 5.95
CA SER A 33 -37.90 33.29 6.51
C SER A 33 -36.52 32.64 6.66
N CYS A 34 -35.64 32.90 5.70
CA CYS A 34 -34.24 32.55 5.80
C CYS A 34 -33.61 33.67 6.63
N PHE A 35 -33.39 33.38 7.91
CA PHE A 35 -32.64 34.22 8.82
C PHE A 35 -31.26 34.48 8.18
N LEU A 36 -31.09 35.70 7.70
CA LEU A 36 -29.87 36.18 7.07
C LEU A 36 -28.80 36.30 8.17
N TRP A 37 -27.99 35.27 8.37
CA TRP A 37 -26.77 35.41 9.17
C TRP A 37 -25.69 35.98 8.27
N GLN A 38 -25.65 37.31 8.21
CA GLN A 38 -24.59 38.06 7.61
C GLN A 38 -23.37 37.97 8.52
N LYS A 39 -22.51 36.98 8.25
CA LYS A 39 -21.18 36.91 8.83
C LYS A 39 -20.26 37.72 7.93
N ASP A 40 -19.90 38.92 8.38
CA ASP A 40 -18.86 39.72 7.75
C ASP A 40 -17.52 38.98 7.88
N GLY A 41 -17.20 38.18 6.86
CA GLY A 41 -15.89 37.59 6.68
C GLY A 41 -14.97 38.67 6.11
N GLN A 42 -14.25 39.38 6.97
CA GLN A 42 -13.06 40.11 6.55
C GLN A 42 -12.03 39.09 6.03
N GLY A 43 -12.01 38.91 4.71
CA GLY A 43 -10.99 38.17 4.01
C GLY A 43 -9.67 38.94 4.11
N ASN A 44 -8.81 38.50 5.01
CA ASN A 44 -7.42 38.95 5.02
C ASN A 44 -6.69 38.28 3.86
N ASN A 45 -6.44 39.04 2.78
CA ASN A 45 -5.60 38.63 1.66
C ASN A 45 -4.16 38.50 2.13
N SER A 46 -3.79 37.32 2.60
CA SER A 46 -2.40 36.90 2.67
C SER A 46 -2.04 36.28 1.33
N SER A 47 -1.29 37.04 0.52
CA SER A 47 -0.60 36.53 -0.67
C SER A 47 0.46 35.52 -0.23
N GLY A 48 0.04 34.28 -0.03
CA GLY A 48 0.90 33.12 0.21
C GLY A 48 1.17 32.39 -1.09
N ASN A 49 2.45 32.20 -1.40
CA ASN A 49 2.97 31.49 -2.56
C ASN A 49 2.29 30.11 -2.70
N GLY A 50 1.75 29.81 -3.88
CA GLY A 50 0.92 28.63 -4.10
C GLY A 50 1.73 27.36 -4.26
N SER A 51 1.79 26.51 -3.23
CA SER A 51 2.06 25.06 -3.35
C SER A 51 1.99 24.32 -2.00
N GLN A 52 1.11 24.71 -1.07
CA GLN A 52 0.97 23.98 0.20
C GLN A 52 -0.50 23.70 0.46
N LEU A 53 -0.93 22.46 0.23
CA LEU A 53 -2.19 21.95 0.74
C LEU A 53 -2.17 22.14 2.27
N LYS A 54 -3.25 22.71 2.84
CA LYS A 54 -3.30 23.00 4.29
C LYS A 54 -3.46 21.72 5.10
N ASP A 55 -4.11 20.75 4.51
CA ASP A 55 -4.33 19.43 5.08
C ASP A 55 -3.25 18.47 4.55
N PRO A 56 -2.48 17.79 5.42
CA PRO A 56 -1.57 16.74 4.99
C PRO A 56 -2.29 15.51 4.40
N PHE A 57 -3.61 15.35 4.63
CA PHE A 57 -4.41 14.25 4.09
C PHE A 57 -5.78 14.72 3.56
N PRO A 58 -5.79 15.51 2.48
CA PRO A 58 -7.02 16.08 1.95
C PRO A 58 -7.94 14.97 1.42
N LEU A 59 -9.23 15.07 1.76
CA LEU A 59 -10.26 14.15 1.25
C LEU A 59 -10.31 14.17 -0.30
N PRO A 60 -10.68 13.05 -0.95
CA PRO A 60 -10.65 12.91 -2.41
C PRO A 60 -11.56 13.88 -3.18
N PHE A 61 -12.46 14.59 -2.49
CA PHE A 61 -13.35 15.63 -3.04
C PHE A 61 -13.25 16.96 -2.28
N SER A 62 -12.14 17.18 -1.57
CA SER A 62 -11.88 18.47 -0.95
C SER A 62 -11.69 19.54 -2.03
N ARG A 63 -12.13 20.76 -1.73
CA ARG A 63 -12.04 21.92 -2.64
C ARG A 63 -10.59 22.24 -3.07
N GLU A 64 -9.61 21.77 -2.30
CA GLU A 64 -8.19 21.93 -2.59
C GLU A 64 -7.69 20.98 -3.71
N LEU A 65 -8.40 19.87 -3.95
CA LEU A 65 -8.05 18.82 -4.93
C LEU A 65 -8.94 18.84 -6.20
N ASP A 66 -9.56 19.97 -6.53
CA ASP A 66 -10.46 20.08 -7.70
C ASP A 66 -9.79 19.55 -8.98
N PRO A 67 -10.39 18.56 -9.67
CA PRO A 67 -9.76 17.84 -10.78
C PRO A 67 -9.45 18.72 -11.99
N GLY A 68 -10.05 19.92 -12.09
CA GLY A 68 -9.74 20.91 -13.12
C GLY A 68 -8.36 21.58 -13.00
N LYS A 69 -7.60 21.34 -11.92
CA LYS A 69 -6.28 21.94 -11.67
C LYS A 69 -5.13 20.94 -11.57
N ARG A 70 -5.40 19.64 -11.72
CA ARG A 70 -4.40 18.58 -11.50
C ARG A 70 -3.47 18.48 -12.71
N SER A 71 -2.19 18.85 -12.52
CA SER A 71 -1.15 18.74 -13.55
C SER A 71 -0.96 17.29 -14.01
N GLU A 72 -0.80 17.10 -15.32
CA GLU A 72 -0.88 15.82 -16.03
C GLU A 72 0.33 14.87 -15.86
N HIS A 73 1.18 15.05 -14.86
CA HIS A 73 2.44 14.30 -14.77
C HIS A 73 2.70 13.75 -13.37
N ILE A 74 2.03 12.65 -13.02
CA ILE A 74 2.49 11.77 -11.93
C ILE A 74 2.31 10.32 -12.38
N ASN A 75 3.40 9.72 -12.89
CA ASN A 75 3.49 8.27 -13.07
C ASN A 75 3.67 7.62 -11.69
N LEU A 76 2.56 7.31 -11.02
CA LEU A 76 2.50 6.84 -9.63
C LEU A 76 3.11 5.45 -9.39
N ALA A 77 3.53 4.74 -10.45
CA ALA A 77 3.80 3.30 -10.39
C ALA A 77 5.29 2.90 -10.33
N SER A 78 6.24 3.77 -10.70
CA SER A 78 7.58 3.29 -11.10
C SER A 78 8.80 3.84 -10.36
N GLU A 79 8.75 4.97 -9.64
CA GLU A 79 10.01 5.60 -9.17
C GLU A 79 10.23 5.60 -7.66
N SER A 80 9.21 5.78 -6.82
CA SER A 80 9.32 5.59 -5.37
C SER A 80 7.94 5.50 -4.74
N GLN A 81 7.73 4.54 -3.84
CA GLN A 81 6.59 4.59 -2.92
C GLN A 81 6.83 5.59 -1.77
N ARG A 82 8.04 6.15 -1.71
CA ARG A 82 8.42 7.19 -0.76
C ARG A 82 8.08 8.53 -1.41
N ILE A 83 7.08 9.20 -0.88
CA ILE A 83 6.87 10.63 -1.13
C ILE A 83 7.98 11.33 -0.33
N ASP A 84 8.89 12.04 -1.00
CA ASP A 84 10.13 12.55 -0.38
C ASP A 84 9.87 13.46 0.84
N ASP A 85 8.73 14.15 0.87
CA ASP A 85 8.33 15.03 1.97
C ASP A 85 7.37 14.38 2.99
N PHE A 86 7.05 13.10 2.84
CA PHE A 86 6.14 12.39 3.73
C PHE A 86 6.89 11.36 4.58
N VAL A 87 7.10 11.68 5.87
CA VAL A 87 7.62 10.72 6.84
C VAL A 87 6.53 9.69 7.11
N VAL A 88 6.64 8.50 6.51
CA VAL A 88 5.77 7.37 6.86
C VAL A 88 5.95 7.09 8.35
N PRO A 89 4.88 7.10 9.16
CA PRO A 89 4.99 6.80 10.57
C PRO A 89 5.52 5.38 10.70
N VAL A 90 6.71 5.25 11.28
CA VAL A 90 7.35 3.96 11.54
C VAL A 90 6.39 3.12 12.38
N ARG A 91 6.18 1.86 12.01
CA ARG A 91 5.45 0.91 12.86
C ARG A 91 6.21 0.86 14.19
N VAL A 92 5.54 1.24 15.28
CA VAL A 92 6.11 1.53 16.62
C VAL A 92 7.40 0.74 16.87
N PRO A 93 8.59 1.37 16.75
CA PRO A 93 9.84 0.64 16.79
C PRO A 93 10.16 0.16 18.21
N ASN A 94 10.67 -1.06 18.29
CA ASN A 94 11.36 -1.65 19.44
C ASN A 94 10.55 -1.72 20.76
N ARG A 95 9.73 -2.78 20.87
CA ARG A 95 9.00 -3.12 22.11
C ARG A 95 9.86 -4.00 23.01
N MET A 96 10.68 -3.39 23.85
CA MET A 96 11.67 -4.11 24.67
C MET A 96 11.08 -4.89 25.86
N ASN A 97 9.84 -4.62 26.28
CA ASN A 97 9.23 -5.18 27.49
C ASN A 97 7.95 -5.99 27.22
N GLU A 98 8.01 -6.99 26.33
CA GLU A 98 6.89 -7.91 26.12
C GLU A 98 7.27 -9.36 26.43
N GLU A 99 6.32 -10.13 26.98
CA GLU A 99 6.50 -11.56 27.22
C GLU A 99 6.65 -12.32 25.90
N ARG A 100 7.53 -13.32 25.87
CA ARG A 100 7.78 -14.16 24.70
C ARG A 100 6.52 -14.70 24.00
N PRO A 101 5.50 -15.28 24.68
CA PRO A 101 4.28 -15.73 24.00
C PRO A 101 3.50 -14.59 23.32
N LYS A 102 3.49 -13.40 23.93
CA LYS A 102 2.87 -12.20 23.36
C LYS A 102 3.62 -11.71 22.12
N LYS A 103 4.96 -11.72 22.17
CA LYS A 103 5.84 -11.41 21.02
C LYS A 103 5.58 -12.35 19.85
N LEU A 104 5.53 -13.66 20.10
CA LEU A 104 5.25 -14.67 19.08
C LEU A 104 3.88 -14.47 18.42
N ALA A 105 2.83 -14.27 19.22
CA ALA A 105 1.47 -14.05 18.71
C ALA A 105 1.40 -12.79 17.82
N ARG A 106 2.09 -11.73 18.24
CA ARG A 106 2.21 -10.47 17.50
C ARG A 106 2.95 -10.65 16.18
N LEU A 107 4.15 -11.26 16.20
CA LEU A 107 4.94 -11.49 14.99
C LEU A 107 4.21 -12.41 14.02
N GLN A 108 3.55 -13.45 14.51
CA GLN A 108 2.70 -14.32 13.69
C GLN A 108 1.59 -13.52 13.00
N TYR A 109 0.92 -12.62 13.73
CA TYR A 109 -0.10 -11.74 13.16
C TYR A 109 0.48 -10.82 12.07
N GLN A 110 1.63 -10.19 12.34
CA GLN A 110 2.29 -9.29 11.39
C GLN A 110 2.76 -10.01 10.11
N CYS A 111 3.20 -11.26 10.22
CA CYS A 111 3.54 -12.08 9.06
C CYS A 111 2.34 -12.43 8.18
N ARG A 112 1.12 -12.47 8.76
CA ARG A 112 -0.15 -12.86 8.08
C ARG A 112 -0.96 -11.66 7.56
N LYS A 113 -0.51 -10.43 7.80
CA LYS A 113 -1.26 -9.19 7.52
C LYS A 113 -0.41 -8.21 6.73
N ARG A 114 0.00 -8.66 5.54
CA ARG A 114 0.79 -7.88 4.58
C ARG A 114 -0.05 -7.34 3.43
N GLY A 115 0.53 -6.38 2.70
CA GLY A 115 -0.14 -5.73 1.57
C GLY A 115 -0.13 -6.56 0.28
N THR A 116 0.78 -7.53 0.17
CA THR A 116 0.95 -8.41 -1.01
C THR A 116 0.76 -9.87 -0.63
N LEU A 117 0.02 -10.62 -1.44
CA LEU A 117 -0.29 -12.03 -1.17
C LEU A 117 0.95 -12.94 -1.28
N GLU A 118 1.90 -12.57 -2.13
CA GLU A 118 3.13 -13.30 -2.39
C GLU A 118 4.01 -13.35 -1.14
N THR A 119 4.26 -12.18 -0.55
CA THR A 119 5.05 -12.03 0.67
C THR A 119 4.34 -12.65 1.87
N ASP A 120 3.02 -12.42 1.97
CA ASP A 120 2.17 -12.97 3.02
C ASP A 120 2.19 -14.51 3.04
N LEU A 121 2.13 -15.14 1.87
CA LEU A 121 2.16 -16.60 1.75
C LEU A 121 3.52 -17.19 2.14
N ILE A 122 4.62 -16.54 1.77
CA ILE A 122 5.98 -16.97 2.14
C ILE A 122 6.17 -16.84 3.66
N LEU A 123 5.84 -15.67 4.23
CA LEU A 123 6.05 -15.39 5.65
C LEU A 123 5.11 -16.17 6.56
N SER A 124 3.84 -16.35 6.19
CA SER A 124 2.88 -17.12 6.99
C SER A 124 3.27 -18.60 7.09
N THR A 125 3.71 -19.20 5.98
CA THR A 125 4.17 -20.59 5.98
C THR A 125 5.51 -20.76 6.70
N PHE A 126 6.40 -19.77 6.60
CA PHE A 126 7.65 -19.71 7.35
C PHE A 126 7.40 -19.61 8.85
N ALA A 127 6.52 -18.70 9.28
CA ALA A 127 6.18 -18.50 10.68
C ALA A 127 5.64 -19.80 11.33
N VAL A 128 4.78 -20.54 10.65
CA VAL A 128 4.25 -21.79 11.22
C VAL A 128 5.34 -22.86 11.41
N LYS A 129 6.40 -22.86 10.58
CA LYS A 129 7.49 -23.83 10.68
C LYS A 129 8.56 -23.41 11.71
N GLU A 130 8.96 -22.14 11.69
CA GLU A 130 10.20 -21.71 12.36
C GLU A 130 9.96 -20.90 13.64
N LEU A 131 8.83 -20.19 13.79
CA LEU A 131 8.65 -19.17 14.85
C LEU A 131 8.82 -19.73 16.26
N ASP A 132 8.36 -20.96 16.51
CA ASP A 132 8.49 -21.63 17.82
C ASP A 132 9.96 -21.94 18.18
N SER A 133 10.81 -22.15 17.17
CA SER A 133 12.22 -22.52 17.31
C SER A 133 13.18 -21.34 17.39
N LEU A 134 12.71 -20.13 17.05
CA LEU A 134 13.56 -18.92 17.01
C LEU A 134 14.02 -18.50 18.40
N SER A 135 15.30 -18.11 18.50
CA SER A 135 15.83 -17.45 19.68
C SER A 135 15.28 -16.03 19.83
N ASP A 136 15.34 -15.44 21.03
CA ASP A 136 14.83 -14.08 21.25
C ASP A 136 15.53 -13.03 20.36
N ALA A 137 16.84 -13.20 20.11
CA ALA A 137 17.60 -12.32 19.21
C ALA A 137 17.10 -12.39 17.77
N GLU A 138 16.77 -13.59 17.28
CA GLU A 138 16.21 -13.78 15.94
C GLU A 138 14.77 -13.28 15.83
N LEU A 139 14.01 -13.29 16.93
CA LEU A 139 12.68 -12.67 16.96
C LEU A 139 12.76 -11.15 16.85
N ASP A 140 13.75 -10.52 17.48
CA ASP A 140 13.99 -9.08 17.37
C ASP A 140 14.51 -8.70 15.97
N GLU A 141 15.34 -9.57 15.37
CA GLU A 141 15.76 -9.46 13.98
C GLU A 141 14.56 -9.57 13.03
N LEU A 142 13.65 -10.52 13.27
CA LEU A 142 12.42 -10.67 12.50
C LEU A 142 11.54 -9.44 12.63
N ASP A 143 11.33 -8.89 13.83
CA ASP A 143 10.55 -7.66 14.04
C ASP A 143 11.13 -6.50 13.20
N SER A 144 12.46 -6.36 13.21
CA SER A 144 13.17 -5.35 12.43
C SER A 144 13.06 -5.58 10.92
N LEU A 145 13.03 -6.83 10.46
CA LEU A 145 12.85 -7.18 9.05
C LEU A 145 11.43 -6.90 8.59
N LEU A 146 10.46 -7.13 9.47
CA LEU A 146 9.04 -6.92 9.22
C LEU A 146 8.69 -5.44 9.03
N ASP A 147 9.53 -4.49 9.46
CA ASP A 147 9.35 -3.06 9.22
C ASP A 147 9.70 -2.62 7.79
N GLU A 148 10.47 -3.41 7.06
CA GLU A 148 10.81 -3.14 5.66
C GLU A 148 9.59 -3.32 4.73
N PRO A 149 9.57 -2.67 3.54
CA PRO A 149 8.46 -2.78 2.61
C PRO A 149 8.38 -4.19 2.00
N ASP A 150 7.15 -4.69 1.83
CA ASP A 150 6.87 -6.08 1.46
C ASP A 150 7.57 -6.49 0.13
N TRP A 151 7.58 -5.60 -0.86
CA TRP A 151 8.23 -5.86 -2.16
C TRP A 151 9.74 -6.05 -2.03
N ASP A 152 10.41 -5.26 -1.19
CA ASP A 152 11.86 -5.39 -1.00
C ASP A 152 12.19 -6.73 -0.32
N ILE A 153 11.42 -7.12 0.72
CA ILE A 153 11.56 -8.42 1.38
C ILE A 153 11.43 -9.55 0.35
N PHE A 154 10.39 -9.51 -0.48
CA PHE A 154 10.17 -10.49 -1.53
C PHE A 154 11.33 -10.56 -2.54
N TYR A 155 11.85 -9.42 -2.97
CA TYR A 155 12.97 -9.38 -3.93
C TYR A 155 14.29 -9.87 -3.34
N TRP A 156 14.54 -9.64 -2.05
CA TRP A 156 15.70 -10.20 -1.35
C TRP A 156 15.60 -11.73 -1.21
N CYS A 157 14.40 -12.24 -0.94
CA CYS A 157 14.17 -13.68 -0.81
C CYS A 157 14.31 -14.42 -2.16
N THR A 158 13.96 -13.76 -3.26
CA THR A 158 14.00 -14.32 -4.62
C THR A 158 15.29 -14.01 -5.39
N ASP A 159 16.28 -13.41 -4.73
CA ASP A 159 17.58 -13.00 -5.31
C ASP A 159 17.45 -12.05 -6.53
N ARG A 160 16.32 -11.32 -6.64
CA ARG A 160 16.04 -10.38 -7.74
C ARG A 160 16.71 -9.02 -7.54
N LYS A 161 16.96 -8.63 -6.29
CA LYS A 161 17.58 -7.36 -5.90
C LYS A 161 18.69 -7.63 -4.89
N ALA A 162 19.74 -6.82 -4.94
CA ALA A 162 20.82 -6.88 -3.95
C ALA A 162 20.29 -6.54 -2.55
N VAL A 163 20.68 -7.35 -1.56
CA VAL A 163 20.35 -7.14 -0.15
C VAL A 163 21.13 -5.93 0.37
N PRO A 164 20.48 -4.97 1.05
CA PRO A 164 21.15 -3.80 1.61
C PRO A 164 22.12 -4.20 2.72
N ALA A 165 23.08 -3.32 3.03
CA ALA A 165 24.17 -3.60 3.97
C ALA A 165 23.67 -4.09 5.35
N LYS A 166 22.58 -3.50 5.87
CA LYS A 166 21.93 -3.87 7.14
C LYS A 166 21.58 -5.37 7.22
N TRP A 167 21.15 -5.95 6.12
CA TRP A 167 20.64 -7.33 6.06
C TRP A 167 21.63 -8.30 5.42
N LYS A 168 22.77 -7.80 4.93
CA LYS A 168 23.69 -8.57 4.10
C LYS A 168 24.26 -9.78 4.83
N GLU A 169 24.62 -9.63 6.09
CA GLU A 169 25.16 -10.70 6.94
C GLU A 169 24.10 -11.79 7.20
N SER A 170 22.88 -11.39 7.58
CA SER A 170 21.77 -12.31 7.84
C SER A 170 21.36 -13.18 6.64
N PHE A 171 21.37 -12.59 5.44
CA PHE A 171 21.00 -13.30 4.22
C PHE A 171 22.16 -14.07 3.57
N ALA A 172 23.40 -13.81 3.96
CA ALA A 172 24.59 -14.47 3.43
C ALA A 172 25.03 -15.68 4.26
N ASN A 173 24.95 -15.59 5.58
CA ASN A 173 25.47 -16.60 6.49
C ASN A 173 24.46 -17.74 6.71
N GLU A 174 24.92 -18.98 6.65
CA GLU A 174 24.09 -20.15 6.92
C GLU A 174 23.60 -20.16 8.38
N GLY A 175 22.34 -20.57 8.59
CA GLY A 175 21.71 -20.64 9.92
C GLY A 175 20.99 -19.37 10.37
N HIS A 176 21.32 -18.20 9.81
CA HIS A 176 20.64 -16.95 10.15
C HIS A 176 19.21 -16.90 9.58
N LEU A 177 18.40 -15.99 10.13
CA LEU A 177 17.00 -15.81 9.78
C LEU A 177 16.81 -15.55 8.27
N GLY A 178 17.56 -14.60 7.70
CA GLY A 178 17.47 -14.23 6.29
C GLY A 178 17.82 -15.38 5.35
N TYR A 179 18.87 -16.15 5.69
CA TYR A 179 19.25 -17.34 4.93
C TYR A 179 18.15 -18.42 4.97
N ARG A 180 17.59 -18.72 6.14
CA ARG A 180 16.47 -19.68 6.26
C ARG A 180 15.25 -19.23 5.46
N LEU A 181 14.97 -17.93 5.42
CA LEU A 181 13.89 -17.38 4.62
C LEU A 181 14.12 -17.54 3.10
N ARG A 182 15.36 -17.36 2.63
CA ARG A 182 15.75 -17.64 1.23
C ARG A 182 15.58 -19.11 0.88
N VAL A 183 16.08 -20.01 1.73
CA VAL A 183 15.94 -21.47 1.54
C VAL A 183 14.46 -21.86 1.51
N HIS A 184 13.66 -21.35 2.46
CA HIS A 184 12.23 -21.58 2.45
C HIS A 184 11.61 -21.06 1.15
N THR A 185 11.97 -19.88 0.66
CA THR A 185 11.39 -19.31 -0.58
C THR A 185 11.65 -20.16 -1.82
N ARG A 186 12.82 -20.84 -1.92
CA ARG A 186 13.16 -21.71 -3.06
C ARG A 186 12.19 -22.88 -3.24
N ASN A 187 11.61 -23.37 -2.15
CA ASN A 187 10.58 -24.41 -2.17
C ASN A 187 11.00 -25.68 -2.94
N ASP A 188 12.16 -26.24 -2.63
CA ASP A 188 12.71 -27.41 -3.33
C ASP A 188 11.77 -28.63 -3.28
N GLU A 189 10.97 -28.73 -2.23
CA GLU A 189 9.91 -29.74 -2.04
C GLU A 189 8.71 -29.60 -3.01
N ARG A 190 8.62 -28.50 -3.77
CA ARG A 190 7.53 -28.17 -4.71
C ARG A 190 6.13 -28.33 -4.11
N THR A 191 5.99 -28.12 -2.81
CA THR A 191 4.71 -28.19 -2.12
C THR A 191 3.82 -27.01 -2.52
N LEU A 192 2.51 -27.27 -2.63
CA LEU A 192 1.54 -26.21 -2.85
C LEU A 192 1.42 -25.37 -1.58
N ARG A 193 1.82 -24.10 -1.66
CA ARG A 193 1.67 -23.15 -0.55
C ARG A 193 0.23 -22.68 -0.47
N ARG A 194 -0.38 -22.95 0.68
CA ARG A 194 -1.68 -22.41 1.08
C ARG A 194 -1.51 -21.68 2.40
N PHE A 195 -2.42 -20.76 2.65
CA PHE A 195 -2.46 -20.09 3.93
C PHE A 195 -2.65 -21.14 5.03
N PRO A 196 -1.76 -21.19 6.04
CA PRO A 196 -1.89 -22.15 7.11
C PRO A 196 -3.08 -21.81 8.00
N GLN A 197 -3.67 -22.85 8.59
CA GLN A 197 -4.71 -22.70 9.60
C GLN A 197 -4.12 -22.09 10.88
N LEU A 198 -4.97 -21.37 11.63
CA LEU A 198 -4.58 -20.81 12.92
C LEU A 198 -4.37 -21.93 13.94
N SER A 199 -3.13 -22.17 14.34
CA SER A 199 -2.81 -23.11 15.41
C SER A 199 -3.07 -22.48 16.78
N SER A 200 -3.69 -23.22 17.69
CA SER A 200 -3.89 -22.79 19.08
C SER A 200 -2.62 -22.79 19.94
N LYS A 201 -1.43 -23.08 19.37
CA LYS A 201 -0.15 -23.19 20.09
C LYS A 201 0.38 -21.84 20.57
N ILE A 202 0.30 -20.82 19.72
CA ILE A 202 0.79 -19.47 20.01
C ILE A 202 -0.42 -18.66 20.48
N GLN A 203 -0.63 -18.61 21.79
CA GLN A 203 -1.68 -17.80 22.40
C GLN A 203 -1.05 -16.62 23.13
N SER A 204 -1.66 -15.45 23.00
CA SER A 204 -1.33 -14.33 23.87
C SER A 204 -1.76 -14.67 25.30
N PRO A 205 -0.95 -14.30 26.32
CA PRO A 205 -1.39 -14.41 27.70
C PRO A 205 -2.67 -13.57 27.90
N THR A 206 -3.66 -14.18 28.56
CA THR A 206 -4.94 -13.55 28.97
C THR A 206 -4.74 -12.48 30.04
#